data_AF-A0A7J2NR76-F1
#
_entry.id   AF-A0A7J2NR76-F1
#
_cell.length_a   1.000
_cell.length_b   1.000
_cell.length_c   1.000
_cell.angle_alpha   90.00
_cell.angle_beta   90.00
_cell.angle_gamma   90.00
#
_symmetry.space_group_name_H-M   'P 1'
#
loop_
_entity.id
_entity.type
_entity.pdbx_description
1 polymer ?
#
loop_
_entity_poly.entity_id
_entity_poly.type
_entity_poly.pdbx_seq_one_letter_code
_entity_poly.pdbx_strand_id
1 'polypeptide(L)'
;MKALASNLHLSKTQFLCLLVVLILMAVLAVSFVQLPTAYSAELAAPEKALMFLEDVVKVDLTKYNVTLVSNWVDYPPHWGGLEQEDVTYDLDGGNESSLYVTCKLREGMLHYCGLEVRKGSPIYAEPQSTNVLDVTQLFLERYRVYSGAEYITGMCNMLDRVDATEIETIKESNVCSSMLPPHSKVVIEDGVMRDIKAITVTEANVKLTITNIVDSYSVEHISFEWTYTVNGLDVTQNVVSVTFEEGVFKSLVNDWDLYNIGSSEVNVSREEAINLARNAAEDYTLRIYLEGGLTDVEFNLADEPARAELFMYPRETLTVYPFWRIDLYFDKFYYSAYGIQVGIWADTGEIESCESLSGLGGPISEQDSTETSTEQNGTASSTNIYLITAAAAIALVAAALLVYFRKTRKTATKPEAIVPEESA
;
A
#
# COMPACT_ATOMS: atom_id res chain seq x y z
N MET A 1 39.37 11.26 42.06
CA MET A 1 38.24 11.85 42.83
C MET A 1 38.66 12.87 43.91
N LYS A 2 39.73 12.67 44.70
CA LYS A 2 40.18 13.69 45.68
C LYS A 2 40.74 14.99 45.07
N ALA A 3 41.27 14.95 43.85
CA ALA A 3 41.85 16.13 43.18
C ALA A 3 40.80 17.08 42.54
N LEU A 4 39.55 16.63 42.35
CA LEU A 4 38.46 17.48 41.82
C LEU A 4 37.77 18.33 42.89
N ALA A 5 38.08 18.12 44.19
CA ALA A 5 37.40 18.79 45.30
C ALA A 5 38.07 20.10 45.78
N SER A 6 39.28 20.43 45.31
CA SER A 6 40.07 21.52 45.92
C SER A 6 40.05 22.87 45.19
N ASN A 7 39.45 22.98 43.99
CA ASN A 7 39.51 24.20 43.18
C ASN A 7 38.16 24.90 42.91
N LEU A 8 37.07 24.44 43.53
CA LEU A 8 35.79 25.16 43.48
C LEU A 8 35.58 25.93 44.78
N HIS A 9 36.20 27.10 44.90
CA HIS A 9 35.82 28.08 45.93
C HIS A 9 34.53 28.81 45.48
N LEU A 10 33.49 28.02 45.23
CA LEU A 10 32.20 28.50 44.78
C LEU A 10 31.55 29.24 45.96
N SER A 11 31.23 30.52 45.78
CA SER A 11 30.57 31.27 46.86
C SER A 11 29.25 30.59 47.22
N LYS A 12 28.79 30.73 48.48
CA LYS A 12 27.51 30.13 48.92
C LYS A 12 26.36 30.46 47.97
N THR A 13 26.39 31.65 47.37
CA THR A 13 25.42 32.13 46.37
C THR A 13 25.51 31.35 45.06
N GLN A 14 26.71 31.10 44.55
CA GLN A 14 26.92 30.34 43.32
C GLN A 14 26.57 28.84 43.49
N PHE A 15 26.87 28.26 44.66
CA PHE A 15 26.44 26.89 44.98
C PHE A 15 24.91 26.77 45.01
N LEU A 16 24.23 27.77 45.58
CA LEU A 16 22.77 27.81 45.60
C LEU A 16 22.18 27.96 44.19
N CYS A 17 22.76 28.80 43.32
CA CYS A 17 22.33 28.91 41.92
C CYS A 17 22.48 27.59 41.16
N LEU A 18 23.62 26.90 41.31
CA LEU A 18 23.86 25.62 40.66
C LEU A 18 22.82 24.56 41.09
N LEU A 19 22.53 24.50 42.39
CA LEU A 19 21.52 23.59 42.94
C LEU A 19 20.13 23.89 42.38
N VAL A 20 19.74 25.17 42.28
CA VAL A 20 18.44 25.57 41.70
C VAL A 20 18.35 25.18 40.23
N VAL A 21 19.42 25.37 39.44
CA VAL A 21 19.45 24.96 38.03
C VAL A 21 19.33 23.45 37.87
N LEU A 22 20.03 22.68 38.71
CA LEU A 22 19.94 21.21 38.69
C LEU A 22 18.53 20.73 39.08
N ILE A 23 17.90 21.36 40.07
CA ILE A 23 16.51 21.07 40.43
C ILE A 23 15.57 21.43 39.28
N LEU A 24 15.77 22.57 38.62
CA LEU A 24 14.94 22.98 37.48
C LEU A 24 15.09 22.01 36.31
N MET A 25 16.31 21.57 36.00
CA MET A 25 16.60 20.56 34.96
C MET A 25 15.98 19.21 35.29
N ALA A 26 16.05 18.77 36.56
CA ALA A 26 15.40 17.54 37.00
C ALA A 26 13.86 17.64 36.91
N VAL A 27 13.29 18.79 37.29
CA VAL A 27 11.86 19.05 37.14
C VAL A 27 11.45 19.08 35.68
N LEU A 28 12.22 19.73 34.80
CA LEU A 28 11.98 19.72 33.35
C LEU A 28 12.05 18.31 32.77
N ALA A 29 13.09 17.53 33.10
CA ALA A 29 13.22 16.16 32.64
C ALA A 29 12.05 15.28 33.11
N VAL A 30 11.62 15.40 34.37
CA VAL A 30 10.44 14.67 34.89
C VAL A 30 9.15 15.16 34.22
N SER A 31 9.01 16.46 33.97
CA SER A 31 7.86 17.01 33.23
C SER A 31 7.82 16.54 31.79
N PHE A 32 8.95 16.35 31.11
CA PHE A 32 8.99 15.77 29.76
C PHE A 32 8.72 14.27 29.73
N VAL A 33 9.05 13.53 30.80
CA VAL A 33 8.67 12.11 30.95
C VAL A 33 7.18 11.94 31.29
N GLN A 34 6.54 12.98 31.83
CA GLN A 34 5.12 12.98 32.23
C GLN A 34 4.20 13.81 31.34
N LEU A 35 4.72 14.52 30.34
CA LEU A 35 3.88 14.85 29.21
C LEU A 35 3.35 13.51 28.73
N PRO A 36 2.01 13.30 28.70
CA PRO A 36 1.50 12.23 27.87
C PRO A 36 2.26 12.40 26.57
N THR A 37 2.92 11.35 26.08
CA THR A 37 3.08 11.27 24.64
C THR A 37 1.67 11.51 24.15
N ALA A 38 1.40 12.73 23.71
CA ALA A 38 0.26 13.04 22.89
C ALA A 38 0.62 12.26 21.65
N TYR A 39 0.34 10.95 21.69
CA TYR A 39 0.18 10.14 20.52
C TYR A 39 -0.79 11.00 19.73
N SER A 40 -0.27 11.63 18.67
CA SER A 40 -1.13 12.13 17.62
C SER A 40 -2.01 10.95 17.33
N ALA A 41 -3.28 11.03 17.75
CA ALA A 41 -4.18 9.89 17.63
C ALA A 41 -4.09 9.49 16.18
N GLU A 42 -3.59 8.29 15.93
CA GLU A 42 -3.45 7.83 14.57
C GLU A 42 -4.84 7.86 13.97
N LEU A 43 -4.98 8.52 12.82
CA LEU A 43 -6.27 8.63 12.15
C LEU A 43 -6.82 7.23 11.92
N ALA A 44 -8.11 7.05 12.20
CA ALA A 44 -8.76 5.78 11.93
C ALA A 44 -8.79 5.53 10.41
N ALA A 45 -8.82 4.27 9.95
CA ALA A 45 -8.85 3.98 8.52
C ALA A 45 -10.00 4.66 7.76
N PRO A 46 -11.22 4.77 8.32
CA PRO A 46 -12.28 5.56 7.70
C PRO A 46 -11.86 7.00 7.38
N GLU A 47 -11.16 7.67 8.29
CA GLU A 47 -10.69 9.05 8.11
C GLU A 47 -9.55 9.12 7.09
N LYS A 48 -8.60 8.19 7.15
CA LYS A 48 -7.51 8.08 6.16
C LYS A 48 -8.05 7.87 4.74
N ALA A 49 -9.06 7.01 4.57
CA ALA A 49 -9.71 6.77 3.28
C ALA A 49 -10.38 8.04 2.73
N LEU A 50 -11.11 8.81 3.54
CA LEU A 50 -11.70 10.07 3.10
C LEU A 50 -10.63 11.13 2.78
N MET A 51 -9.58 11.23 3.60
CA MET A 51 -8.45 12.11 3.30
C MET A 51 -7.77 11.74 1.99
N PHE A 52 -7.61 10.46 1.68
CA PHE A 52 -7.08 10.04 0.38
C PHE A 52 -7.97 10.51 -0.79
N LEU A 53 -9.29 10.37 -0.67
CA LEU A 53 -10.23 10.82 -1.70
C LEU A 53 -10.17 12.35 -1.90
N GLU A 54 -10.12 13.12 -0.82
CA GLU A 54 -10.07 14.58 -0.85
C GLU A 54 -8.70 15.11 -1.31
N ASP A 55 -7.61 14.60 -0.72
CA ASP A 55 -6.27 15.15 -0.90
C ASP A 55 -5.56 14.61 -2.14
N VAL A 56 -5.76 13.33 -2.47
CA VAL A 56 -5.07 12.65 -3.58
C VAL A 56 -5.95 12.54 -4.81
N VAL A 57 -7.16 11.99 -4.68
CA VAL A 57 -8.09 11.83 -5.81
C VAL A 57 -8.77 13.16 -6.20
N LYS A 58 -8.82 14.12 -5.27
CA LYS A 58 -9.46 15.44 -5.42
C LYS A 58 -10.99 15.40 -5.58
N VAL A 59 -11.65 14.39 -5.03
CA VAL A 59 -13.12 14.36 -4.95
C VAL A 59 -13.59 15.49 -4.03
N ASP A 60 -14.54 16.31 -4.48
CA ASP A 60 -15.16 17.35 -3.65
C ASP A 60 -16.18 16.71 -2.69
N LEU A 61 -15.69 16.20 -1.56
CA LEU A 61 -16.54 15.55 -0.56
C LEU A 61 -17.66 16.45 -0.02
N THR A 62 -17.57 17.78 -0.18
CA THR A 62 -18.65 18.71 0.22
C THR A 62 -19.88 18.64 -0.68
N LYS A 63 -19.76 18.00 -1.85
CA LYS A 63 -20.84 17.77 -2.82
C LYS A 63 -21.56 16.45 -2.63
N TYR A 64 -21.04 15.59 -1.75
CA TYR A 64 -21.56 14.26 -1.51
C TYR A 64 -22.12 14.15 -0.10
N ASN A 65 -23.23 13.44 0.03
CA ASN A 65 -23.62 12.85 1.30
C ASN A 65 -22.85 11.54 1.47
N VAL A 66 -21.80 11.57 2.28
CA VAL A 66 -20.88 10.43 2.50
C VAL A 66 -21.47 9.48 3.54
N THR A 67 -21.66 8.21 3.16
CA THR A 67 -22.19 7.16 4.04
C THR A 67 -21.17 6.02 4.16
N LEU A 68 -20.72 5.73 5.39
CA LEU A 68 -19.90 4.54 5.66
C LEU A 68 -20.78 3.29 5.54
N VAL A 69 -20.48 2.44 4.57
CA VAL A 69 -21.24 1.20 4.29
C VAL A 69 -20.72 0.05 5.14
N SER A 70 -19.39 -0.11 5.17
CA SER A 70 -18.73 -1.14 5.97
C SER A 70 -17.36 -0.67 6.44
N ASN A 71 -16.98 -1.12 7.64
CA ASN A 71 -15.62 -1.09 8.14
C ASN A 71 -15.37 -2.38 8.90
N TRP A 72 -14.42 -3.20 8.45
CA TRP A 72 -14.07 -4.45 9.10
C TRP A 72 -12.59 -4.75 8.97
N VAL A 73 -12.08 -5.51 9.92
CA VAL A 73 -10.67 -5.90 10.02
C VAL A 73 -10.55 -7.40 9.80
N ASP A 74 -9.61 -7.79 8.94
CA ASP A 74 -9.24 -9.17 8.64
C ASP A 74 -7.77 -9.44 8.92
N TYR A 75 -7.42 -10.72 8.99
CA TYR A 75 -6.06 -11.22 9.12
C TYR A 75 -5.83 -12.34 8.11
N PRO A 76 -5.71 -12.03 6.80
CA PRO A 76 -5.64 -13.06 5.78
C PRO A 76 -4.45 -14.00 6.02
N PRO A 77 -4.66 -15.33 6.09
CA PRO A 77 -3.61 -16.27 6.46
C PRO A 77 -2.45 -16.30 5.44
N HIS A 78 -2.76 -16.07 4.17
CA HIS A 78 -1.77 -16.03 3.08
C HIS A 78 -0.82 -14.81 3.18
N TRP A 79 -1.17 -13.81 3.98
CA TRP A 79 -0.30 -12.67 4.32
C TRP A 79 0.38 -12.83 5.68
N GLY A 80 0.37 -14.03 6.26
CA GLY A 80 1.02 -14.27 7.55
C GLY A 80 0.29 -13.63 8.73
N GLY A 81 -1.00 -13.34 8.56
CA GLY A 81 -1.80 -12.66 9.58
C GLY A 81 -1.50 -11.18 9.71
N LEU A 82 -1.01 -10.53 8.65
CA LEU A 82 -1.00 -9.06 8.59
C LEU A 82 -2.44 -8.54 8.67
N GLU A 83 -2.62 -7.51 9.48
CA GLU A 83 -3.89 -6.81 9.62
C GLU A 83 -4.25 -6.09 8.32
N GLN A 84 -5.48 -6.32 7.83
CA GLN A 84 -6.09 -5.57 6.75
C GLN A 84 -7.41 -4.96 7.23
N GLU A 85 -7.57 -3.65 7.10
CA GLU A 85 -8.82 -2.95 7.35
C GLU A 85 -9.47 -2.54 6.01
N ASP A 86 -10.67 -3.06 5.76
CA ASP A 86 -11.45 -2.81 4.55
C ASP A 86 -12.56 -1.81 4.86
N VAL A 87 -12.49 -0.65 4.21
CA VAL A 87 -13.42 0.46 4.39
C VAL A 87 -14.17 0.72 3.10
N THR A 88 -15.49 0.80 3.18
CA THR A 88 -16.34 1.07 2.02
C THR A 88 -17.29 2.23 2.27
N TYR A 89 -17.38 3.13 1.29
CA TYR A 89 -18.26 4.29 1.31
C TYR A 89 -19.21 4.30 0.11
N ASP A 90 -20.41 4.83 0.36
CA ASP A 90 -21.34 5.27 -0.67
C ASP A 90 -21.40 6.80 -0.63
N LEU A 91 -21.12 7.44 -1.78
CA LEU A 91 -21.05 8.89 -1.92
C LEU A 91 -22.18 9.32 -2.85
N ASP A 92 -23.24 9.89 -2.26
CA ASP A 92 -24.42 10.32 -3.01
C ASP A 92 -24.39 11.83 -3.28
N GLY A 93 -24.13 12.21 -4.54
CA GLY A 93 -24.23 13.58 -5.06
C GLY A 93 -25.63 13.90 -5.62
N GLY A 94 -26.64 13.09 -5.27
CA GLY A 94 -28.02 13.22 -5.69
C GLY A 94 -28.24 12.85 -7.15
N ASN A 95 -28.62 13.84 -7.96
CA ASN A 95 -28.93 13.58 -9.37
C ASN A 95 -27.73 13.65 -10.30
N GLU A 96 -26.62 14.23 -9.84
CA GLU A 96 -25.45 14.51 -10.68
C GLU A 96 -24.42 13.38 -10.64
N SER A 97 -24.22 12.74 -9.49
CA SER A 97 -23.15 11.77 -9.29
C SER A 97 -23.48 10.77 -8.17
N SER A 98 -23.08 9.51 -8.34
CA SER A 98 -23.07 8.51 -7.26
C SER A 98 -21.83 7.63 -7.42
N LEU A 99 -21.04 7.54 -6.36
CA LEU A 99 -19.78 6.80 -6.33
C LEU A 99 -19.82 5.74 -5.24
N TYR A 100 -19.22 4.59 -5.51
CA TYR A 100 -18.98 3.56 -4.52
C TYR A 100 -17.48 3.33 -4.40
N VAL A 101 -16.95 3.53 -3.21
CA VAL A 101 -15.50 3.53 -2.96
C VAL A 101 -15.15 2.44 -1.98
N THR A 102 -14.15 1.64 -2.31
CA THR A 102 -13.54 0.66 -1.40
C THR A 102 -12.07 0.96 -1.24
N CYS A 103 -11.65 1.17 0.00
CA CYS A 103 -10.27 1.35 0.40
C CYS A 103 -9.83 0.17 1.26
N LYS A 104 -8.58 -0.27 1.09
CA LYS A 104 -7.96 -1.26 1.97
C LYS A 104 -6.68 -0.70 2.54
N LEU A 105 -6.55 -0.83 3.85
CA LEU A 105 -5.38 -0.40 4.59
C LEU A 105 -4.71 -1.62 5.20
N ARG A 106 -3.40 -1.73 5.03
CA ARG A 106 -2.58 -2.77 5.64
C ARG A 106 -1.67 -2.11 6.66
N GLU A 107 -1.73 -2.54 7.91
CA GLU A 107 -1.01 -1.91 9.03
C GLU A 107 -1.22 -0.38 9.07
N GLY A 108 -2.46 0.07 8.80
CA GLY A 108 -2.82 1.48 8.77
C GLY A 108 -2.34 2.26 7.53
N MET A 109 -1.66 1.64 6.57
CA MET A 109 -1.22 2.25 5.32
C MET A 109 -2.15 1.90 4.16
N LEU A 110 -2.61 2.90 3.41
CA LEU A 110 -3.47 2.67 2.24
C LEU A 110 -2.68 2.00 1.12
N HIS A 111 -3.05 0.76 0.77
CA HIS A 111 -2.44 -0.01 -0.31
C HIS A 111 -3.40 -0.24 -1.48
N TYR A 112 -4.71 -0.11 -1.27
CA TYR A 112 -5.71 -0.21 -2.34
C TYR A 112 -6.78 0.86 -2.18
N CYS A 113 -7.18 1.46 -3.30
CA CYS A 113 -8.42 2.24 -3.40
C CYS A 113 -9.05 1.98 -4.76
N GLY A 114 -10.30 1.53 -4.79
CA GLY A 114 -11.13 1.41 -5.98
C GLY A 114 -12.31 2.38 -5.92
N LEU A 115 -12.60 3.07 -7.02
CA LEU A 115 -13.71 4.00 -7.18
C LEU A 115 -14.59 3.51 -8.33
N GLU A 116 -15.83 3.16 -8.03
CA GLU A 116 -16.84 2.77 -9.00
C GLU A 116 -17.84 3.91 -9.21
N VAL A 117 -17.98 4.36 -10.46
CA VAL A 117 -18.98 5.37 -10.82
C VAL A 117 -20.29 4.65 -11.10
N ARG A 118 -21.27 4.78 -10.20
CA ARG A 118 -22.61 4.17 -10.37
C ARG A 118 -23.55 5.05 -11.19
N LYS A 119 -23.33 6.37 -11.15
CA LYS A 119 -24.15 7.36 -11.87
C LYS A 119 -23.34 8.62 -12.14
N GLY A 120 -23.48 9.19 -13.33
CA GLY A 120 -22.91 10.47 -13.70
C GLY A 120 -21.38 10.42 -13.79
N SER A 121 -20.71 11.45 -13.29
CA SER A 121 -19.24 11.53 -13.22
C SER A 121 -18.81 12.03 -11.84
N PRO A 122 -17.60 11.71 -11.35
CA PRO A 122 -17.12 12.27 -10.09
C PRO A 122 -17.04 13.80 -10.14
N ILE A 123 -17.42 14.44 -9.05
CA ILE A 123 -17.33 15.89 -8.87
C ILE A 123 -16.01 16.17 -8.16
N TYR A 124 -15.07 16.77 -8.89
CA TYR A 124 -13.75 17.11 -8.36
C TYR A 124 -13.72 18.53 -7.78
N ALA A 125 -12.92 18.74 -6.74
CA ALA A 125 -12.70 20.05 -6.12
C ALA A 125 -11.98 21.02 -7.06
N GLU A 126 -11.26 20.49 -8.05
CA GLU A 126 -10.55 21.24 -9.07
C GLU A 126 -10.71 20.57 -10.45
N PRO A 127 -10.70 21.35 -11.55
CA PRO A 127 -10.74 20.79 -12.90
C PRO A 127 -9.58 19.81 -13.13
N GLN A 128 -9.89 18.63 -13.65
CA GLN A 128 -8.88 17.64 -14.03
C GLN A 128 -8.32 17.94 -15.43
N SER A 129 -7.04 17.63 -15.66
CA SER A 129 -6.45 17.69 -17.00
C SER A 129 -7.11 16.65 -17.92
N THR A 130 -7.22 16.96 -19.21
CA THR A 130 -7.69 16.00 -20.22
C THR A 130 -6.58 15.05 -20.69
N ASN A 131 -5.31 15.36 -20.38
CA ASN A 131 -4.17 14.52 -20.67
C ASN A 131 -3.92 13.57 -19.50
N VAL A 132 -4.13 12.27 -19.73
CA VAL A 132 -4.00 11.23 -18.70
C VAL A 132 -2.58 11.16 -18.10
N LEU A 133 -1.54 11.51 -18.87
CA LEU A 133 -0.16 11.54 -18.36
C LEU A 133 -0.01 12.63 -17.28
N ASP A 134 -0.52 13.83 -17.55
CA ASP A 134 -0.49 14.96 -16.61
C ASP A 134 -1.31 14.64 -15.35
N VAL A 135 -2.50 14.02 -15.52
CA VAL A 135 -3.34 13.59 -14.40
C VAL A 135 -2.61 12.57 -13.52
N THR A 136 -1.93 11.60 -14.14
CA THR A 136 -1.18 10.56 -13.43
C THR A 136 0.01 11.15 -12.68
N GLN A 137 0.75 12.07 -13.28
CA GLN A 137 1.88 12.74 -12.64
C GLN A 137 1.42 13.53 -11.40
N LEU A 138 0.38 14.36 -11.54
CA LEU A 138 -0.19 15.12 -10.43
C LEU A 138 -0.75 14.19 -9.34
N PHE A 139 -1.39 13.09 -9.72
CA PHE A 139 -1.88 12.08 -8.78
C PHE A 139 -0.73 11.50 -7.94
N LEU A 140 0.36 11.05 -8.58
CA LEU A 140 1.51 10.49 -7.87
C LEU A 140 2.21 11.51 -6.96
N GLU A 141 2.31 12.76 -7.39
CA GLU A 141 2.87 13.82 -6.54
C GLU A 141 2.07 14.01 -5.25
N ARG A 142 0.73 14.02 -5.35
CA ARG A 142 -0.16 14.10 -4.19
C ARG A 142 -0.09 12.83 -3.35
N TYR A 143 -0.07 11.66 -3.99
CA TYR A 143 0.06 10.39 -3.29
C TYR A 143 1.38 10.27 -2.53
N ARG A 144 2.49 10.77 -3.09
CA ARG A 144 3.79 10.84 -2.41
C ARG A 144 3.69 11.68 -1.13
N VAL A 145 3.03 12.84 -1.18
CA VAL A 145 2.85 13.69 0.01
C VAL A 145 1.96 13.00 1.04
N TYR A 146 0.88 12.35 0.61
CA TYR A 146 -0.05 11.62 1.48
C TYR A 146 0.61 10.42 2.17
N SER A 147 1.32 9.59 1.42
CA SER A 147 1.92 8.33 1.90
C SER A 147 3.29 8.52 2.57
N GLY A 148 4.01 9.58 2.23
CA GLY A 148 5.42 9.74 2.60
C GLY A 148 6.39 8.80 1.86
N ALA A 149 5.91 8.05 0.87
CA ALA A 149 6.70 7.04 0.16
C ALA A 149 7.72 7.67 -0.80
N GLU A 150 9.02 7.56 -0.49
CA GLU A 150 10.08 8.19 -1.29
C GLU A 150 10.22 7.60 -2.70
N TYR A 151 9.93 6.30 -2.87
CA TYR A 151 10.06 5.59 -4.15
C TYR A 151 9.13 6.15 -5.25
N ILE A 152 8.03 6.80 -4.87
CA ILE A 152 7.11 7.47 -5.81
C ILE A 152 7.84 8.57 -6.60
N THR A 153 8.89 9.20 -6.04
CA THR A 153 9.69 10.20 -6.78
C THR A 153 10.35 9.61 -8.02
N GLY A 154 10.88 8.38 -7.91
CA GLY A 154 11.43 7.67 -9.06
C GLY A 154 10.37 7.39 -10.11
N MET A 155 9.17 7.00 -9.68
CA MET A 155 8.03 6.72 -10.56
C MET A 155 7.56 7.96 -11.32
N CYS A 156 7.49 9.13 -10.67
CA CYS A 156 7.22 10.41 -11.33
C CYS A 156 8.27 10.74 -12.40
N ASN A 157 9.56 10.59 -12.09
CA ASN A 157 10.63 10.87 -13.05
C ASN A 157 10.59 9.97 -14.30
N MET A 158 10.05 8.74 -14.16
CA MET A 158 9.86 7.85 -15.30
C MET A 158 8.74 8.33 -16.24
N LEU A 159 7.70 9.01 -15.72
CA LEU A 159 6.64 9.59 -16.54
C LEU A 159 7.16 10.74 -17.42
N ASP A 160 8.13 11.52 -16.94
CA ASP A 160 8.76 12.60 -17.72
C ASP A 160 9.47 12.11 -18.99
N ARG A 161 9.72 10.80 -19.11
CA ARG A 161 10.34 10.16 -20.28
C ARG A 161 9.33 9.59 -21.27
N VAL A 162 8.05 9.58 -20.92
CA VAL A 162 6.98 9.05 -21.79
C VAL A 162 6.51 10.17 -22.72
N ASP A 163 6.51 9.90 -24.02
CA ASP A 163 5.92 10.81 -24.99
C ASP A 163 4.39 10.63 -25.00
N ALA A 164 3.66 11.69 -24.66
CA ALA A 164 2.19 11.68 -24.66
C ALA A 164 1.60 11.26 -26.02
N THR A 165 2.29 11.51 -27.14
CA THR A 165 1.84 11.10 -28.47
C THR A 165 1.90 9.59 -28.68
N GLU A 166 2.78 8.89 -27.97
CA GLU A 166 2.82 7.41 -28.01
C GLU A 166 1.60 6.81 -27.31
N ILE A 167 1.12 7.43 -26.23
CA ILE A 167 -0.10 7.00 -25.53
C ILE A 167 -1.30 7.10 -26.46
N GLU A 168 -1.48 8.23 -27.14
CA GLU A 168 -2.55 8.41 -28.13
C GLU A 168 -2.46 7.37 -29.27
N THR A 169 -1.25 7.03 -29.71
CA THR A 169 -1.03 5.98 -30.71
C THR A 169 -1.43 4.59 -30.20
N ILE A 170 -1.31 4.30 -28.90
CA ILE A 170 -1.79 3.04 -28.32
C ILE A 170 -3.31 2.99 -28.30
N LYS A 171 -3.98 4.12 -28.02
CA LYS A 171 -5.46 4.18 -28.07
C LYS A 171 -5.97 3.74 -29.42
N GLU A 172 -5.42 4.30 -30.49
CA GLU A 172 -5.82 3.94 -31.86
C GLU A 172 -5.57 2.48 -32.22
N SER A 173 -4.51 1.85 -31.69
CA SER A 173 -4.17 0.45 -32.01
C SER A 173 -5.01 -0.59 -31.28
N ASN A 174 -5.59 -0.25 -30.12
CA ASN A 174 -6.23 -1.22 -29.22
C ASN A 174 -7.78 -1.14 -29.25
N VAL A 175 -8.38 -0.35 -30.15
CA VAL A 175 -9.83 -0.05 -30.24
C VAL A 175 -10.73 -1.22 -30.69
N CYS A 176 -10.25 -2.47 -30.74
CA CYS A 176 -11.10 -3.60 -31.17
C CYS A 176 -10.76 -4.90 -30.43
N SER A 177 -11.30 -5.10 -29.23
CA SER A 177 -11.12 -6.36 -28.49
C SER A 177 -12.29 -6.69 -27.54
N SER A 178 -13.51 -6.78 -28.05
CA SER A 178 -14.57 -7.44 -27.30
C SER A 178 -14.34 -8.95 -27.37
N MET A 179 -14.11 -9.62 -26.21
CA MET A 179 -14.28 -11.06 -25.92
C MET A 179 -13.06 -11.81 -25.34
N LEU A 180 -12.34 -11.28 -24.34
CA LEU A 180 -11.44 -12.12 -23.54
C LEU A 180 -11.47 -11.81 -22.02
N PRO A 181 -11.10 -12.79 -21.17
CA PRO A 181 -11.04 -12.66 -19.72
C PRO A 181 -9.90 -11.72 -19.26
N PRO A 182 -10.03 -11.11 -18.07
CA PRO A 182 -9.26 -9.93 -17.62
C PRO A 182 -7.75 -10.11 -17.36
N HIS A 183 -7.16 -11.29 -17.61
CA HIS A 183 -5.75 -11.57 -17.29
C HIS A 183 -4.86 -11.91 -18.49
N SER A 184 -5.39 -11.89 -19.73
CA SER A 184 -4.59 -12.12 -20.92
C SER A 184 -4.03 -10.82 -21.49
N LYS A 185 -2.70 -10.70 -21.61
CA LYS A 185 -2.01 -9.66 -22.41
C LYS A 185 -2.23 -9.80 -23.93
N VAL A 186 -3.33 -10.43 -24.31
CA VAL A 186 -3.58 -10.95 -25.65
C VAL A 186 -5.03 -10.65 -26.01
N VAL A 187 -5.22 -10.08 -27.18
CA VAL A 187 -6.50 -9.78 -27.84
C VAL A 187 -6.79 -10.89 -28.84
N ILE A 188 -7.99 -11.48 -28.88
CA ILE A 188 -8.38 -12.36 -29.99
C ILE A 188 -9.20 -11.55 -30.99
N GLU A 189 -8.58 -11.18 -32.11
CA GLU A 189 -9.26 -10.55 -33.25
C GLU A 189 -9.29 -11.59 -34.39
N ASP A 190 -10.48 -11.92 -34.91
CA ASP A 190 -10.66 -12.96 -35.94
C ASP A 190 -10.10 -14.36 -35.57
N GLY A 191 -10.07 -14.70 -34.28
CA GLY A 191 -9.46 -15.96 -33.81
C GLY A 191 -7.93 -15.91 -33.71
N VAL A 192 -7.32 -14.74 -33.94
CA VAL A 192 -5.87 -14.53 -33.85
C VAL A 192 -5.54 -13.74 -32.60
N MET A 193 -4.72 -14.34 -31.74
CA MET A 193 -4.10 -13.70 -30.59
C MET A 193 -3.14 -12.59 -31.05
N ARG A 194 -3.43 -11.33 -30.71
CA ARG A 194 -2.58 -10.15 -30.93
C ARG A 194 -2.09 -9.60 -29.60
N ASP A 195 -0.83 -9.20 -29.57
CA ASP A 195 -0.21 -8.58 -28.39
C ASP A 195 -0.81 -7.20 -28.14
N ILE A 196 -1.15 -6.91 -26.88
CA ILE A 196 -1.54 -5.57 -26.45
C ILE A 196 -0.31 -4.65 -26.60
N LYS A 197 -0.46 -3.58 -27.39
CA LYS A 197 0.60 -2.57 -27.48
C LYS A 197 0.75 -1.86 -26.14
N ALA A 198 1.98 -1.81 -25.64
CA ALA A 198 2.33 -1.16 -24.39
C ALA A 198 3.56 -0.27 -24.56
N ILE A 199 3.64 0.83 -23.82
CA ILE A 199 4.90 1.57 -23.63
C ILE A 199 5.63 0.95 -22.44
N THR A 200 6.94 0.76 -22.56
CA THR A 200 7.76 0.26 -21.47
C THR A 200 8.97 1.16 -21.27
N VAL A 201 9.15 1.62 -20.04
CA VAL A 201 10.32 2.39 -19.60
C VAL A 201 10.95 1.64 -18.43
N THR A 202 12.25 1.43 -18.45
CA THR A 202 12.98 0.78 -17.36
C THR A 202 14.05 1.70 -16.81
N GLU A 203 14.08 1.84 -15.49
CA GLU A 203 15.10 2.60 -14.78
C GLU A 203 15.51 1.87 -13.50
N ALA A 204 16.80 1.54 -13.40
CA ALA A 204 17.33 0.69 -12.33
C ALA A 204 16.50 -0.59 -12.17
N ASN A 205 15.90 -0.79 -11.00
CA ASN A 205 15.09 -1.96 -10.66
C ASN A 205 13.58 -1.69 -10.82
N VAL A 206 13.18 -0.68 -11.57
CA VAL A 206 11.76 -0.34 -11.78
C VAL A 206 11.44 -0.38 -13.25
N LYS A 207 10.33 -1.03 -13.60
CA LYS A 207 9.77 -1.06 -14.95
C LYS A 207 8.38 -0.44 -14.95
N LEU A 208 8.21 0.66 -15.67
CA LEU A 208 6.93 1.26 -15.99
C LEU A 208 6.36 0.60 -17.24
N THR A 209 5.15 0.08 -17.15
CA THR A 209 4.34 -0.40 -18.27
C THR A 209 3.08 0.46 -18.36
N ILE A 210 2.81 1.02 -19.54
CA ILE A 210 1.56 1.75 -19.80
C ILE A 210 0.76 0.94 -20.81
N THR A 211 -0.45 0.56 -20.42
CA THR A 211 -1.37 -0.19 -21.26
C THR A 211 -2.67 0.57 -21.42
N ASN A 212 -3.25 0.51 -22.63
CA ASN A 212 -4.64 0.86 -22.86
C ASN A 212 -5.42 -0.39 -23.26
N ILE A 213 -6.48 -0.69 -22.54
CA ILE A 213 -7.35 -1.82 -22.78
C ILE A 213 -8.77 -1.31 -22.93
N VAL A 214 -9.41 -1.66 -24.05
CA VAL A 214 -10.84 -1.46 -24.24
C VAL A 214 -11.54 -2.77 -23.88
N ASP A 215 -12.39 -2.75 -22.86
CA ASP A 215 -13.07 -3.97 -22.40
C ASP A 215 -14.23 -4.39 -23.33
N SER A 216 -14.92 -5.47 -22.97
CA SER A 216 -16.05 -5.98 -23.75
C SER A 216 -17.25 -5.03 -23.83
N TYR A 217 -17.31 -4.00 -22.97
CA TYR A 217 -18.32 -2.96 -22.97
C TYR A 217 -17.87 -1.70 -23.70
N SER A 218 -16.73 -1.76 -24.40
CA SER A 218 -16.11 -0.62 -25.08
C SER A 218 -15.67 0.49 -24.13
N VAL A 219 -15.43 0.16 -22.86
CA VAL A 219 -14.93 1.10 -21.86
C VAL A 219 -13.40 1.09 -21.93
N GLU A 220 -12.82 2.28 -22.08
CA GLU A 220 -11.38 2.49 -22.16
C GLU A 220 -10.75 2.51 -20.77
N HIS A 221 -9.73 1.68 -20.55
CA HIS A 221 -8.93 1.62 -19.34
C HIS A 221 -7.47 1.90 -19.66
N ILE A 222 -6.91 2.97 -19.08
CA ILE A 222 -5.49 3.28 -19.17
C ILE A 222 -4.86 3.00 -17.82
N SER A 223 -3.91 2.07 -17.79
CA SER A 223 -3.18 1.70 -16.57
C SER A 223 -1.70 2.06 -16.70
N PHE A 224 -1.18 2.64 -15.62
CA PHE A 224 0.23 2.91 -15.41
C PHE A 224 0.70 1.98 -14.30
N GLU A 225 1.56 1.03 -14.63
CA GLU A 225 2.04 0.00 -13.71
C GLU A 225 3.56 0.11 -13.56
N TRP A 226 4.02 0.41 -12.34
CA TRP A 226 5.41 0.30 -11.96
C TRP A 226 5.61 -1.02 -11.24
N THR A 227 6.45 -1.87 -11.83
CA THR A 227 6.75 -3.21 -11.31
C THR A 227 8.21 -3.24 -10.90
N TYR A 228 8.47 -3.68 -9.67
CA TYR A 228 9.84 -3.91 -9.22
C TYR A 228 10.46 -5.06 -10.00
N THR A 229 11.76 -4.97 -10.29
CA THR A 229 12.50 -5.99 -11.04
C THR A 229 13.77 -6.38 -10.31
N VAL A 230 14.11 -7.67 -10.38
CA VAL A 230 15.36 -8.22 -9.82
C VAL A 230 16.03 -9.09 -10.87
N ASN A 231 17.27 -8.76 -11.24
CA ASN A 231 17.99 -9.42 -12.34
C ASN A 231 17.19 -9.49 -13.67
N GLY A 232 16.36 -8.48 -13.95
CA GLY A 232 15.50 -8.43 -15.12
C GLY A 232 14.21 -9.26 -15.01
N LEU A 233 13.95 -9.91 -13.87
CA LEU A 233 12.71 -10.62 -13.58
C LEU A 233 11.69 -9.67 -12.95
N ASP A 234 10.45 -9.75 -13.40
CA ASP A 234 9.34 -8.99 -12.84
C ASP A 234 8.90 -9.57 -11.50
N VAL A 235 8.82 -8.71 -10.48
CA VAL A 235 8.17 -9.00 -9.20
C VAL A 235 6.75 -8.48 -9.26
N THR A 236 5.87 -9.26 -9.89
CA THR A 236 4.49 -8.84 -10.20
C THR A 236 3.64 -8.57 -8.95
N GLN A 237 4.09 -9.02 -7.77
CA GLN A 237 3.44 -8.73 -6.51
C GLN A 237 3.93 -7.42 -5.86
N ASN A 238 5.09 -6.88 -6.27
CA ASN A 238 5.62 -5.60 -5.79
C ASN A 238 5.36 -4.54 -6.85
N VAL A 239 4.13 -4.01 -6.83
CA VAL A 239 3.58 -3.17 -7.88
C VAL A 239 2.97 -1.90 -7.30
N VAL A 240 3.15 -0.79 -8.01
CA VAL A 240 2.28 0.37 -7.92
C VAL A 240 1.52 0.46 -9.22
N SER A 241 0.19 0.53 -9.17
CA SER A 241 -0.64 0.70 -10.35
C SER A 241 -1.68 1.78 -10.14
N VAL A 242 -1.82 2.66 -11.13
CA VAL A 242 -2.90 3.65 -11.21
C VAL A 242 -3.66 3.41 -12.50
N THR A 243 -4.98 3.23 -12.38
CA THR A 243 -5.87 2.97 -13.52
C THR A 243 -6.87 4.10 -13.66
N PHE A 244 -7.12 4.52 -14.90
CA PHE A 244 -8.15 5.45 -15.30
C PHE A 244 -9.15 4.78 -16.23
N GLU A 245 -10.43 4.96 -15.97
CA GLU A 245 -11.56 4.50 -16.78
C GLU A 245 -12.18 5.72 -17.47
N GLU A 246 -12.14 5.80 -18.80
CA GLU A 246 -12.58 6.98 -19.56
C GLU A 246 -11.98 8.32 -19.07
N GLY A 247 -10.72 8.27 -18.62
CA GLY A 247 -10.00 9.44 -18.05
C GLY A 247 -10.36 9.77 -16.60
N VAL A 248 -11.28 9.04 -15.98
CA VAL A 248 -11.67 9.17 -14.57
C VAL A 248 -10.84 8.21 -13.72
N PHE A 249 -10.39 8.65 -12.54
CA PHE A 249 -9.67 7.76 -11.60
C PHE A 249 -10.53 6.52 -11.27
N LYS A 250 -9.97 5.33 -11.50
CA LYS A 250 -10.62 4.04 -11.24
C LYS A 250 -10.03 3.35 -10.03
N SER A 251 -8.71 3.19 -9.98
CA SER A 251 -8.08 2.49 -8.87
C SER A 251 -6.62 2.85 -8.66
N LEU A 252 -6.17 2.66 -7.43
CA LEU A 252 -4.78 2.60 -6.99
C LEU A 252 -4.52 1.23 -6.36
N VAL A 253 -3.38 0.63 -6.72
CA VAL A 253 -2.76 -0.49 -6.01
C VAL A 253 -1.33 -0.07 -5.64
N ASN A 254 -0.91 -0.33 -4.41
CA ASN A 254 0.45 -0.09 -3.93
C ASN A 254 0.89 -1.21 -3.00
N ASP A 255 1.40 -2.28 -3.58
CA ASP A 255 1.99 -3.41 -2.87
C ASP A 255 3.52 -3.41 -2.98
N TRP A 256 4.13 -2.24 -3.23
CA TRP A 256 5.54 -2.07 -3.58
C TRP A 256 6.54 -2.79 -2.64
N ASP A 257 6.29 -2.71 -1.33
CA ASP A 257 7.15 -3.30 -0.29
C ASP A 257 6.49 -4.50 0.42
N LEU A 258 5.48 -5.12 -0.21
CA LEU A 258 4.74 -6.22 0.42
C LEU A 258 5.52 -7.54 0.44
N TYR A 259 6.15 -7.91 -0.69
CA TYR A 259 6.87 -9.17 -0.80
C TYR A 259 8.38 -9.00 -0.75
N ASN A 260 9.04 -9.89 0.00
CA ASN A 260 10.49 -10.04 0.02
C ASN A 260 10.96 -10.91 -1.16
N ILE A 261 12.21 -10.72 -1.58
CA ILE A 261 12.87 -11.58 -2.57
C ILE A 261 13.62 -12.68 -1.82
N GLY A 262 13.13 -13.92 -1.91
CA GLY A 262 13.79 -15.07 -1.25
C GLY A 262 15.03 -15.53 -2.01
N SER A 263 14.93 -15.60 -3.33
CA SER A 263 16.03 -15.88 -4.25
C SER A 263 15.81 -15.12 -5.56
N SER A 264 16.86 -14.92 -6.33
CA SER A 264 16.77 -14.44 -7.72
C SER A 264 17.57 -15.33 -8.67
N GLU A 265 17.96 -16.52 -8.21
CA GLU A 265 18.74 -17.48 -8.98
C GLU A 265 17.83 -18.31 -9.89
N VAL A 266 18.20 -18.38 -11.17
CA VAL A 266 17.50 -19.16 -12.18
C VAL A 266 18.42 -20.31 -12.58
N ASN A 267 18.17 -21.49 -12.02
CA ASN A 267 18.98 -22.70 -12.23
C ASN A 267 18.40 -23.60 -13.33
N VAL A 268 17.11 -23.46 -13.62
CA VAL A 268 16.39 -24.20 -14.65
C VAL A 268 16.27 -23.34 -15.90
N SER A 269 16.85 -23.80 -17.00
CA SER A 269 16.74 -23.11 -18.29
C SER A 269 15.32 -23.18 -18.86
N ARG A 270 15.00 -22.29 -19.81
CA ARG A 270 13.69 -22.29 -20.48
C ARG A 270 13.38 -23.63 -21.14
N GLU A 271 14.35 -24.19 -21.87
CA GLU A 271 14.20 -25.46 -22.59
C GLU A 271 14.04 -26.64 -21.63
N GLU A 272 14.77 -26.62 -20.52
CA GLU A 272 14.64 -27.61 -19.45
C GLU A 272 13.27 -27.53 -18.77
N ALA A 273 12.78 -26.32 -18.46
CA ALA A 273 11.44 -26.11 -17.91
C ALA A 273 10.33 -26.62 -18.87
N ILE A 274 10.45 -26.36 -20.17
CA ILE A 274 9.50 -26.88 -21.18
C ILE A 274 9.51 -28.42 -21.19
N ASN A 275 10.69 -29.05 -21.11
CA ASN A 275 10.80 -30.51 -21.08
C ASN A 275 10.19 -31.10 -19.80
N LEU A 276 10.47 -30.50 -18.64
CA LEU A 276 9.86 -30.87 -17.36
C LEU A 276 8.33 -30.77 -17.43
N ALA A 277 7.81 -29.68 -18.02
CA ALA A 277 6.38 -29.48 -18.19
C ALA A 277 5.75 -30.54 -19.10
N ARG A 278 6.39 -30.88 -20.23
CA ARG A 278 5.89 -31.93 -21.14
C ARG A 278 5.84 -33.29 -20.46
N ASN A 279 6.90 -33.66 -19.74
CA ASN A 279 6.93 -34.91 -18.97
C ASN A 279 5.82 -34.93 -17.90
N ALA A 280 5.59 -33.82 -17.21
CA ALA A 280 4.50 -33.70 -16.22
C ALA A 280 3.11 -33.85 -16.85
N ALA A 281 2.94 -33.32 -18.07
CA ALA A 281 1.69 -33.40 -18.82
C ALA A 281 1.39 -34.80 -19.38
N GLU A 282 2.39 -35.66 -19.60
CA GLU A 282 2.19 -37.06 -20.00
C GLU A 282 1.43 -37.86 -18.93
N ASP A 283 1.68 -37.56 -17.65
CA ASP A 283 1.01 -38.19 -16.51
C ASP A 283 -0.30 -37.49 -16.12
N TYR A 284 -0.65 -36.38 -16.78
CA TYR A 284 -1.83 -35.59 -16.44
C TYR A 284 -3.12 -36.25 -16.95
N THR A 285 -4.13 -36.34 -16.08
CA THR A 285 -5.47 -36.81 -16.46
C THR A 285 -6.42 -35.63 -16.60
N LEU A 286 -6.79 -35.30 -17.84
CA LEU A 286 -7.77 -34.24 -18.11
C LEU A 286 -9.17 -34.69 -17.68
N ARG A 287 -9.74 -34.02 -16.68
CA ARG A 287 -11.09 -34.29 -16.17
C ARG A 287 -12.05 -33.19 -16.56
N ILE A 288 -13.13 -33.56 -17.25
CA ILE A 288 -14.14 -32.62 -17.74
C ILE A 288 -15.50 -33.01 -17.17
N TYR A 289 -16.25 -32.02 -16.69
CA TYR A 289 -17.60 -32.24 -16.22
C TYR A 289 -18.57 -32.29 -17.41
N LEU A 290 -19.15 -33.47 -17.64
CA LEU A 290 -20.15 -33.72 -18.68
C LEU A 290 -21.51 -34.03 -18.05
N GLU A 291 -22.55 -34.18 -18.87
CA GLU A 291 -23.90 -34.61 -18.43
C GLU A 291 -23.85 -36.03 -17.82
N GLY A 292 -23.44 -36.13 -16.56
CA GLY A 292 -23.21 -37.41 -15.88
C GLY A 292 -22.07 -37.39 -14.85
N GLY A 293 -21.25 -36.33 -14.80
CA GLY A 293 -20.17 -36.17 -13.84
C GLY A 293 -18.81 -35.91 -14.48
N LEU A 294 -17.76 -35.99 -13.66
CA LEU A 294 -16.37 -35.90 -14.13
C LEU A 294 -16.02 -37.12 -14.98
N THR A 295 -15.54 -36.87 -16.20
CA THR A 295 -15.08 -37.89 -17.15
C THR A 295 -13.62 -37.62 -17.49
N ASP A 296 -12.81 -38.68 -17.48
CA ASP A 296 -11.43 -38.62 -17.96
C ASP A 296 -11.44 -38.56 -19.50
N VAL A 297 -10.75 -37.57 -20.07
CA VAL A 297 -10.70 -37.30 -21.51
C VAL A 297 -9.27 -37.49 -22.00
N GLU A 298 -9.08 -38.37 -22.97
CA GLU A 298 -7.79 -38.56 -23.64
C GLU A 298 -7.49 -37.35 -24.52
N PHE A 299 -6.29 -36.78 -24.39
CA PHE A 299 -5.85 -35.61 -25.14
C PHE A 299 -4.47 -35.82 -25.76
N ASN A 300 -4.15 -35.01 -26.76
CA ASN A 300 -2.80 -34.91 -27.33
C ASN A 300 -2.28 -33.49 -27.16
N LEU A 301 -0.99 -33.37 -26.86
CA LEU A 301 -0.29 -32.09 -26.89
C LEU A 301 0.07 -31.73 -28.33
N ALA A 302 0.03 -30.46 -28.66
CA ALA A 302 0.62 -29.94 -29.88
C ALA A 302 2.17 -30.01 -29.80
N ASP A 303 2.81 -30.25 -30.94
CA ASP A 303 4.28 -30.27 -31.04
C ASP A 303 4.85 -28.88 -30.74
N GLU A 304 4.24 -27.81 -31.27
CA GLU A 304 4.61 -26.41 -31.03
C GLU A 304 3.40 -25.46 -31.22
N PRO A 305 3.40 -24.26 -30.60
CA PRO A 305 4.38 -23.74 -29.65
C PRO A 305 3.98 -23.97 -28.18
N ALA A 306 4.96 -24.10 -27.29
CA ALA A 306 4.75 -23.92 -25.85
C ALA A 306 5.04 -22.46 -25.48
N ARG A 307 4.18 -21.83 -24.68
CA ARG A 307 4.47 -20.52 -24.08
C ARG A 307 5.24 -20.76 -22.78
N ALA A 308 6.31 -20.00 -22.57
CA ALA A 308 7.13 -20.11 -21.37
C ALA A 308 7.44 -18.71 -20.85
N GLU A 309 7.02 -18.43 -19.63
CA GLU A 309 7.19 -17.12 -18.99
C GLU A 309 7.90 -17.28 -17.67
N LEU A 310 8.90 -16.43 -17.43
CA LEU A 310 9.66 -16.39 -16.20
C LEU A 310 9.34 -15.09 -15.47
N PHE A 311 8.93 -15.22 -14.21
CA PHE A 311 8.64 -14.11 -13.31
C PHE A 311 8.81 -14.55 -11.87
N MET A 312 8.59 -13.66 -10.92
CA MET A 312 8.67 -13.99 -9.49
C MET A 312 7.29 -14.37 -8.97
N TYR A 313 7.18 -15.47 -8.22
CA TYR A 313 5.92 -15.97 -7.70
C TYR A 313 6.02 -16.31 -6.20
N PRO A 314 4.94 -16.11 -5.40
CA PRO A 314 4.96 -16.42 -3.98
C PRO A 314 5.12 -17.92 -3.74
N ARG A 315 6.16 -18.30 -2.99
CA ARG A 315 6.37 -19.69 -2.50
C ARG A 315 6.09 -19.81 -1.01
N GLU A 316 6.39 -18.75 -0.27
CA GLU A 316 6.24 -18.63 1.16
C GLU A 316 5.47 -17.35 1.48
N THR A 317 5.04 -17.22 2.74
CA THR A 317 4.37 -16.01 3.21
C THR A 317 5.20 -14.77 2.88
N LEU A 318 4.63 -13.91 2.03
CA LEU A 318 5.24 -12.63 1.64
C LEU A 318 6.67 -12.76 1.10
N THR A 319 7.00 -13.88 0.45
CA THR A 319 8.32 -14.10 -0.16
C THR A 319 8.18 -14.74 -1.54
N VAL A 320 8.80 -14.12 -2.54
CA VAL A 320 8.73 -14.54 -3.94
C VAL A 320 10.04 -15.17 -4.41
N TYR A 321 9.92 -16.09 -5.36
CA TYR A 321 11.01 -16.85 -5.98
C TYR A 321 10.82 -16.92 -7.50
N PRO A 322 11.89 -17.11 -8.29
CA PRO A 322 11.79 -17.27 -9.74
C PRO A 322 10.93 -18.49 -10.11
N PHE A 323 9.99 -18.29 -11.02
CA PHE A 323 8.96 -19.26 -11.37
C PHE A 323 8.71 -19.28 -12.87
N TRP A 324 8.77 -20.47 -13.47
CA TRP A 324 8.37 -20.73 -14.84
C TRP A 324 6.88 -21.08 -14.88
N ARG A 325 6.13 -20.32 -15.69
CA ARG A 325 4.79 -20.71 -16.14
C ARG A 325 4.89 -21.20 -17.57
N ILE A 326 4.64 -22.49 -17.77
CA ILE A 326 4.68 -23.14 -19.07
C ILE A 326 3.26 -23.50 -19.49
N ASP A 327 2.77 -22.90 -20.59
CA ASP A 327 1.50 -23.31 -21.20
C ASP A 327 1.80 -24.25 -22.38
N LEU A 328 1.27 -25.47 -22.28
CA LEU A 328 1.31 -26.51 -23.31
C LEU A 328 -0.07 -26.62 -23.95
N TYR A 329 -0.19 -26.29 -25.23
CA TYR A 329 -1.47 -26.35 -25.92
C TYR A 329 -1.79 -27.76 -26.41
N PHE A 330 -3.09 -28.07 -26.44
CA PHE A 330 -3.60 -29.26 -27.07
C PHE A 330 -3.58 -29.14 -28.60
N ASP A 331 -3.61 -30.27 -29.32
CA ASP A 331 -3.72 -30.30 -30.78
C ASP A 331 -5.06 -29.73 -31.30
N LYS A 332 -6.08 -29.72 -30.45
CA LYS A 332 -7.42 -29.16 -30.68
C LYS A 332 -8.10 -28.82 -29.35
N PHE A 333 -9.27 -28.21 -29.42
CA PHE A 333 -10.12 -28.02 -28.24
C PHE A 333 -10.71 -29.34 -27.77
N TYR A 334 -10.57 -29.62 -26.48
CA TYR A 334 -11.19 -30.74 -25.79
C TYR A 334 -12.30 -30.17 -24.89
N TYR A 335 -13.51 -30.09 -25.46
CA TYR A 335 -14.65 -29.40 -24.84
C TYR A 335 -14.31 -27.93 -24.51
N SER A 336 -14.19 -27.58 -23.23
CA SER A 336 -13.83 -26.24 -22.76
C SER A 336 -12.32 -26.06 -22.54
N ALA A 337 -11.53 -27.13 -22.62
CA ALA A 337 -10.09 -27.11 -22.36
C ALA A 337 -9.28 -26.98 -23.67
N TYR A 338 -8.18 -26.24 -23.61
CA TYR A 338 -7.32 -25.95 -24.76
C TYR A 338 -5.82 -26.16 -24.48
N GLY A 339 -5.45 -26.50 -23.26
CA GLY A 339 -4.08 -26.84 -22.91
C GLY A 339 -3.90 -27.24 -21.45
N ILE A 340 -2.64 -27.30 -21.04
CA ILE A 340 -2.18 -27.54 -19.67
C ILE A 340 -1.20 -26.42 -19.31
N GLN A 341 -1.35 -25.85 -18.12
CA GLN A 341 -0.37 -24.96 -17.52
C GLN A 341 0.42 -25.74 -16.47
N VAL A 342 1.74 -25.65 -16.55
CA VAL A 342 2.66 -26.23 -15.57
C VAL A 342 3.46 -25.12 -14.91
N GLY A 343 3.40 -25.07 -13.59
CA GLY A 343 4.18 -24.18 -12.74
C GLY A 343 5.44 -24.87 -12.23
N ILE A 344 6.61 -24.27 -12.44
CA ILE A 344 7.91 -24.87 -12.08
C ILE A 344 8.77 -23.83 -11.35
N TRP A 345 9.26 -24.17 -10.16
CA TRP A 345 10.23 -23.35 -9.44
C TRP A 345 11.55 -23.29 -10.22
N ALA A 346 11.96 -22.12 -10.67
CA ALA A 346 13.09 -21.98 -11.59
C ALA A 346 14.46 -22.10 -10.89
N ASP A 347 14.49 -22.08 -9.56
CA ASP A 347 15.67 -22.30 -8.72
C ASP A 347 15.90 -23.79 -8.40
N THR A 348 14.84 -24.60 -8.27
CA THR A 348 14.94 -26.02 -7.90
C THR A 348 14.54 -27.02 -8.99
N GLY A 349 13.75 -26.61 -9.98
CA GLY A 349 13.14 -27.51 -10.98
C GLY A 349 11.96 -28.33 -10.46
N GLU A 350 11.48 -28.02 -9.25
CA GLU A 350 10.30 -28.65 -8.66
C GLU A 350 9.03 -28.18 -9.38
N ILE A 351 8.17 -29.13 -9.76
CA ILE A 351 6.85 -28.87 -10.34
C ILE A 351 5.89 -28.54 -9.19
N GLU A 352 5.37 -27.32 -9.18
CA GLU A 352 4.42 -26.83 -8.19
C GLU A 352 2.98 -27.19 -8.57
N SER A 353 2.62 -26.97 -9.82
CA SER A 353 1.25 -27.14 -10.31
C SER A 353 1.23 -27.68 -11.73
N CYS A 354 0.17 -28.43 -12.05
CA CYS A 354 -0.14 -28.92 -13.39
C CYS A 354 -1.66 -28.91 -13.54
N GLU A 355 -2.18 -27.94 -14.28
CA GLU A 355 -3.61 -27.61 -14.31
C GLU A 355 -4.11 -27.45 -15.74
N SER A 356 -5.35 -27.85 -16.03
CA SER A 356 -5.93 -27.66 -17.36
C SER A 356 -6.22 -26.17 -17.62
N LEU A 357 -5.82 -25.69 -18.80
CA LEU A 357 -6.23 -24.39 -19.32
C LEU A 357 -7.62 -24.52 -19.95
N SER A 358 -8.62 -23.82 -19.40
CA SER A 358 -10.00 -23.82 -19.91
C SER A 358 -10.50 -22.42 -20.21
N GLY A 359 -11.29 -22.29 -21.28
CA GLY A 359 -11.75 -21.00 -21.83
C GLY A 359 -12.98 -20.42 -21.14
N LEU A 360 -13.54 -21.13 -20.16
CA LEU A 360 -14.78 -20.73 -19.50
C LEU A 360 -14.61 -21.00 -18.01
N GLY A 361 -14.38 -19.94 -17.24
CA GLY A 361 -14.62 -19.91 -15.80
C GLY A 361 -16.11 -20.06 -15.52
N GLY A 362 -16.67 -21.23 -15.82
CA GLY A 362 -18.00 -21.62 -15.38
C GLY A 362 -18.03 -21.68 -13.85
N PRO A 363 -19.16 -21.36 -13.22
CA PRO A 363 -19.25 -21.25 -11.77
C PRO A 363 -18.79 -22.54 -11.09
N ILE A 364 -17.78 -22.43 -10.24
CA ILE A 364 -17.44 -23.44 -9.25
C ILE A 364 -18.69 -23.60 -8.40
N SER A 365 -19.27 -24.81 -8.35
CA SER A 365 -20.40 -25.06 -7.47
C SER A 365 -19.95 -24.81 -6.03
N GLU A 366 -20.59 -23.85 -5.35
CA GLU A 366 -20.40 -23.56 -3.93
C GLU A 366 -20.54 -24.86 -3.13
N GLN A 367 -19.42 -25.38 -2.66
CA GLN A 367 -19.41 -26.41 -1.63
C GLN A 367 -19.19 -25.69 -0.30
N ASP A 368 -20.30 -25.56 0.42
CA ASP A 368 -20.48 -24.91 1.72
C ASP A 368 -19.42 -25.39 2.73
N SER A 369 -18.41 -24.56 2.96
CA SER A 369 -17.40 -24.74 4.01
C SER A 369 -17.77 -23.82 5.17
N THR A 370 -18.60 -24.33 6.06
CA THR A 370 -19.02 -23.63 7.27
C THR A 370 -17.87 -23.62 8.28
N GLU A 371 -17.13 -22.51 8.38
CA GLU A 371 -16.29 -22.22 9.55
C GLU A 371 -16.90 -21.08 10.38
N THR A 372 -17.01 -21.33 11.68
CA THR A 372 -17.64 -20.45 12.67
C THR A 372 -16.59 -19.59 13.35
N SER A 373 -16.63 -18.27 13.17
CA SER A 373 -15.82 -17.31 13.94
C SER A 373 -16.57 -16.85 15.20
N THR A 374 -15.84 -16.74 16.32
CA THR A 374 -16.38 -16.31 17.62
C THR A 374 -15.85 -14.91 17.93
N GLU A 375 -16.75 -13.94 18.14
CA GLU A 375 -16.43 -12.57 18.58
C GLU A 375 -15.96 -12.52 20.05
N GLN A 376 -14.96 -11.68 20.34
CA GLN A 376 -14.54 -11.37 21.70
C GLN A 376 -14.53 -9.85 21.95
N ASN A 377 -15.40 -9.40 22.85
CA ASN A 377 -15.53 -8.01 23.30
C ASN A 377 -14.45 -7.63 24.33
N GLY A 378 -13.67 -6.58 24.04
CA GLY A 378 -12.71 -5.98 24.96
C GLY A 378 -13.30 -4.83 25.79
N THR A 379 -13.10 -4.87 27.11
CA THR A 379 -13.60 -3.89 28.09
C THR A 379 -12.52 -2.84 28.39
N ALA A 380 -12.91 -1.56 28.42
CA ALA A 380 -12.04 -0.42 28.75
C ALA A 380 -11.71 -0.33 30.25
N SER A 381 -10.44 -0.03 30.57
CA SER A 381 -9.94 0.20 31.93
C SER A 381 -9.75 1.69 32.21
N SER A 382 -10.32 2.17 33.32
CA SER A 382 -10.22 3.54 33.80
C SER A 382 -9.02 3.72 34.74
N THR A 383 -8.22 4.78 34.57
CA THR A 383 -7.35 5.27 35.66
C THR A 383 -7.07 6.76 35.53
N ASN A 384 -7.44 7.55 36.53
CA ASN A 384 -7.03 8.95 36.65
C ASN A 384 -6.92 9.37 38.13
N ILE A 385 -5.89 8.87 38.82
CA ILE A 385 -5.56 9.23 40.23
C ILE A 385 -4.26 10.07 40.32
N TYR A 386 -3.46 10.15 39.25
CA TYR A 386 -2.12 10.76 39.30
C TYR A 386 -2.10 12.30 39.18
N LEU A 387 -3.18 12.95 38.73
CA LEU A 387 -3.21 14.42 38.57
C LEU A 387 -3.31 15.19 39.89
N ILE A 388 -3.82 14.58 40.97
CA ILE A 388 -4.04 15.27 42.25
C ILE A 388 -2.75 15.40 43.06
N THR A 389 -1.77 14.50 42.88
CA THR A 389 -0.53 14.49 43.68
C THR A 389 0.52 15.49 43.17
N ALA A 390 0.57 15.78 41.87
CA ALA A 390 1.55 16.71 41.28
C ALA A 390 1.31 18.18 41.68
N ALA A 391 0.04 18.61 41.75
CA ALA A 391 -0.31 19.98 42.12
C ALA A 391 0.08 20.34 43.57
N ALA A 392 -0.01 19.39 44.50
CA ALA A 392 0.36 19.59 45.90
C ALA A 392 1.87 19.81 46.09
N ALA A 393 2.71 19.12 45.31
CA ALA A 393 4.17 19.26 45.41
C ALA A 393 4.65 20.64 44.92
N ILE A 394 4.08 21.16 43.84
CA ILE A 394 4.43 22.49 43.29
C ILE A 394 4.05 23.60 44.27
N ALA A 395 2.87 23.51 44.89
CA ALA A 395 2.42 24.48 45.89
C ALA A 395 3.34 24.54 47.12
N LEU A 396 3.85 23.37 47.58
CA LEU A 396 4.79 23.30 48.70
C LEU A 396 6.14 23.94 48.39
N VAL A 397 6.67 23.73 47.18
CA VAL A 397 7.94 24.36 46.74
C VAL A 397 7.80 25.88 46.61
N ALA A 398 6.69 26.36 46.03
CA ALA A 398 6.42 27.79 45.93
C ALA A 398 6.30 28.46 47.32
N ALA A 399 5.63 27.80 48.27
CA ALA A 399 5.51 28.28 49.64
C ALA A 399 6.88 28.34 50.36
N ALA A 400 7.72 27.31 50.19
CA ALA A 400 9.07 27.28 50.76
C ALA A 400 9.95 28.42 50.21
N LEU A 401 9.87 28.70 48.91
CA LEU A 401 10.59 29.80 48.27
C LEU A 401 10.09 31.17 48.80
N LEU A 402 8.78 31.36 48.94
CA LEU A 402 8.20 32.59 49.50
C LEU A 402 8.67 32.85 50.95
N VAL A 403 8.74 31.81 51.78
CA VAL A 403 9.26 31.92 53.15
C VAL A 403 10.74 32.27 53.16
N TYR A 404 11.52 31.64 52.29
CA TYR A 404 12.95 31.93 52.14
C TYR A 404 13.20 33.40 51.75
N PHE A 405 12.48 33.91 50.73
CA PHE A 405 12.62 35.31 50.29
C PHE A 405 12.11 36.33 51.32
N ARG A 406 11.09 35.98 52.12
CA ARG A 406 10.66 36.83 53.25
C ARG A 406 11.73 36.91 54.34
N LYS A 407 12.47 35.84 54.59
CA LYS A 407 13.52 35.81 55.63
C LYS A 407 14.74 36.63 55.23
N THR A 408 15.14 36.59 53.95
CA THR A 408 16.30 37.33 53.43
C THR A 408 16.06 38.84 53.31
N ARG A 409 14.81 39.29 53.13
CA ARG A 409 14.49 40.74 53.16
C ARG A 409 14.67 41.40 54.52
N LYS A 410 14.57 40.66 55.63
CA LYS A 410 14.69 41.24 56.99
C LYS A 410 16.13 41.57 57.39
N THR A 411 17.13 41.11 56.63
CA THR A 411 18.55 41.39 56.87
C THR A 411 19.12 42.51 55.99
N ALA A 412 18.29 43.22 55.23
CA ALA A 412 18.72 44.43 54.55
C ALA A 412 18.85 45.57 55.58
N THR A 413 20.06 45.75 56.08
CA THR A 413 20.44 46.81 57.02
C THR A 413 20.08 48.17 56.42
N LYS A 414 19.42 48.99 57.26
CA LYS A 414 19.00 50.36 56.98
C LYS A 414 20.17 51.16 56.37
N PRO A 415 19.99 51.82 55.21
CA PRO A 415 21.04 52.67 54.65
C PRO A 415 21.38 53.79 55.64
N GLU A 416 22.65 53.87 55.98
CA GLU A 416 23.23 54.90 56.84
C GLU A 416 23.05 56.26 56.17
N ALA A 417 22.47 57.21 56.91
CA ALA A 417 22.14 58.53 56.40
C ALA A 417 23.43 59.29 56.07
N ILE A 418 23.60 59.66 54.81
CA ILE A 418 24.68 60.52 54.34
C ILE A 418 24.46 61.92 54.94
N VAL A 419 25.40 62.34 55.77
CA VAL A 419 25.53 63.69 56.31
C VAL A 419 25.89 64.64 55.15
N PRO A 420 25.25 65.82 55.02
CA PRO A 420 25.61 66.79 54.01
C PRO A 420 26.91 67.51 54.43
N GLU A 421 27.93 67.44 53.58
CA GLU A 421 29.13 68.26 53.73
C GLU A 421 28.88 69.64 53.12
N GLU A 422 29.01 70.64 53.97
CA GLU A 422 28.82 72.06 53.69
C GLU A 422 30.18 72.69 53.31
N SER A 423 30.16 73.54 52.28
CA SER A 423 31.12 74.61 51.95
C SER A 423 32.57 74.28 51.52
N ALA A 424 32.90 74.65 50.27
CA ALA A 424 33.73 75.82 49.94
C ALA A 424 33.63 76.17 48.45
#